data_AF-A0A3A5WA94-F1
#
_entry.id   AF-A0A3A5WA94-F1
#
_cell.length_a   1.000
_cell.length_b   1.000
_cell.length_c   1.000
_cell.angle_alpha   90.00
_cell.angle_beta   90.00
_cell.angle_gamma   90.00
#
_symmetry.space_group_name_H-M   'P 1'
#
loop_
_entity.id
_entity.type
_entity.pdbx_description
1 polymer ?
#
loop_
_entity_poly.entity_id
_entity_poly.type
_entity_poly.pdbx_seq_one_letter_code
_entity_poly.pdbx_strand_id
1 'polypeptide(L)'
;MSAIVGWIIGIPLSIAISWLVWYVWNNNRMLDARIANGDIELLSSSNYNITEVVRAPAGSRVEKVAQQIVAPVAGGYIRQTLPDGRVALIPVASVPQPIKSYPNPTHTTQLQQGPKIE
;
A
#
# COMPACT_ATOMS: atom_id res chain seq x y z
N MET A 1 -1.53 25.83 -53.47
CA MET A 1 -2.15 26.36 -52.22
C MET A 1 -2.45 25.27 -51.20
N SER A 2 -3.15 24.19 -51.56
CA SER A 2 -3.60 23.13 -50.61
C SER A 2 -2.49 22.40 -49.87
N ALA A 3 -1.39 22.05 -50.55
CA ALA A 3 -0.28 21.33 -49.93
C ALA A 3 0.39 22.15 -48.81
N ILE A 4 0.60 23.46 -49.03
CA ILE A 4 1.24 24.36 -48.07
C ILE A 4 0.42 24.44 -46.77
N VAL A 5 -0.91 24.53 -46.88
CA VAL A 5 -1.82 24.54 -45.73
C VAL A 5 -1.72 23.22 -44.95
N GLY A 6 -1.63 22.08 -45.65
CA GLY A 6 -1.45 20.77 -45.02
C GLY A 6 -0.16 20.67 -44.21
N TRP A 7 0.96 21.18 -44.72
CA TRP A 7 2.24 21.18 -44.00
C TRP A 7 2.23 22.09 -42.77
N ILE A 8 1.59 23.26 -42.86
CA ILE A 8 1.47 24.20 -41.73
C ILE A 8 0.71 23.58 -40.56
N ILE A 9 -0.26 22.71 -40.81
CA ILE A 9 -1.04 22.04 -39.76
C ILE A 9 -0.39 20.72 -39.34
N GLY A 10 0.08 19.92 -40.30
CA GLY A 10 0.60 18.58 -40.04
C GLY A 10 1.90 18.58 -39.24
N ILE A 11 2.81 19.52 -39.52
CA ILE A 11 4.09 19.63 -38.80
C ILE A 11 3.89 19.92 -37.30
N PRO A 12 3.17 20.98 -36.88
CA PRO A 12 2.99 21.25 -35.46
C PRO A 12 2.20 20.15 -34.76
N LEU A 13 1.25 19.50 -35.43
CA LEU A 13 0.53 18.36 -34.84
C LEU A 13 1.47 17.19 -34.60
N SER A 14 2.34 16.87 -35.56
CA SER A 14 3.34 15.81 -35.42
C SER A 14 4.35 16.12 -34.30
N ILE A 15 4.76 17.39 -34.17
CA ILE A 15 5.65 17.82 -33.09
C ILE A 15 4.95 17.68 -31.73
N ALA A 16 3.69 18.10 -31.62
CA ALA A 16 2.92 18.00 -30.40
C ALA A 16 2.74 16.54 -29.95
N ILE A 17 2.42 15.63 -30.87
CA ILE A 17 2.31 14.20 -30.58
C ILE A 17 3.66 13.63 -30.14
N SER A 18 4.74 13.94 -30.87
CA SER A 18 6.08 13.46 -30.54
C SER A 18 6.53 13.93 -29.16
N TRP A 19 6.22 15.19 -28.82
CA TRP A 19 6.52 15.75 -27.52
C TRP A 19 5.72 15.09 -26.39
N LEU A 20 4.42 14.83 -26.61
CA LEU A 20 3.58 14.13 -25.63
C LEU A 20 4.08 12.71 -25.37
N VAL A 21 4.43 11.97 -26.42
CA VAL A 21 4.99 10.61 -26.29
C VAL A 21 6.31 10.65 -25.51
N TRP A 22 7.20 11.59 -25.84
CA TRP A 22 8.46 11.75 -25.13
C TRP A 22 8.25 12.12 -23.65
N TYR A 23 7.32 13.03 -23.37
CA TYR A 23 6.99 13.45 -22.01
C TYR A 23 6.51 12.28 -21.15
N VAL A 24 5.55 11.49 -21.65
CA VAL A 24 5.04 10.30 -20.96
C VAL A 24 6.15 9.27 -20.75
N TRP A 25 6.97 9.01 -21.77
CA TRP A 25 8.06 8.06 -21.68
C TRP A 25 9.12 8.48 -20.64
N ASN A 26 9.49 9.75 -20.63
CA ASN A 26 10.45 10.30 -19.67
C ASN A 26 9.94 10.21 -18.23
N ASN A 27 8.66 10.53 -18.00
CA ASN A 27 8.05 10.42 -16.66
C ASN A 27 8.03 8.98 -16.17
N ASN A 28 7.72 8.01 -17.04
CA ASN A 28 7.76 6.59 -16.67
C ASN A 28 9.18 6.14 -16.30
N ARG A 29 10.21 6.56 -17.04
CA ARG A 29 11.60 6.25 -16.69
C ARG A 29 12.04 6.86 -15.37
N MET A 30 11.59 8.08 -15.07
CA MET A 30 11.88 8.71 -13.79
C MET A 30 11.17 7.97 -12.64
N LEU A 31 9.94 7.52 -12.85
CA LEU A 31 9.23 6.69 -11.88
C LEU A 31 9.96 5.36 -11.64
N ASP A 32 10.37 4.65 -12.69
CA ASP A 32 11.14 3.41 -12.58
C ASP A 32 12.44 3.60 -11.78
N ALA A 33 13.14 4.71 -12.01
CA ALA A 33 14.36 5.04 -11.26
C ALA A 33 14.07 5.26 -9.77
N ARG A 34 12.98 5.95 -9.42
CA ARG A 34 12.56 6.17 -8.03
C ARG A 34 12.13 4.87 -7.35
N ILE A 35 11.43 3.99 -8.06
CA ILE A 35 11.06 2.66 -7.57
C ILE A 35 12.32 1.83 -7.31
N ALA A 36 13.27 1.82 -8.25
CA ALA A 36 14.53 1.09 -8.09
C ALA A 36 15.36 1.58 -6.89
N ASN A 37 15.29 2.88 -6.59
CA ASN A 37 15.93 3.50 -5.44
C ASN A 37 15.17 3.30 -4.12
N GLY A 38 13.97 2.69 -4.14
CA GLY A 38 13.16 2.48 -2.94
C GLY A 38 12.65 3.77 -2.31
N ASP A 39 12.35 4.79 -3.13
CA ASP A 39 11.90 6.10 -2.66
C ASP A 39 10.55 6.00 -1.92
N ILE A 40 10.58 6.19 -0.59
CA ILE A 40 9.41 6.13 0.30
C ILE A 40 8.42 7.28 0.07
N GLU A 41 8.84 8.38 -0.55
CA GLU A 41 7.95 9.51 -0.83
C GLU A 41 6.88 9.12 -1.86
N LEU A 42 7.16 8.13 -2.72
CA LEU A 42 6.17 7.57 -3.64
C LEU A 42 4.91 7.10 -2.90
N LEU A 43 5.07 6.47 -1.72
CA LEU A 43 3.96 5.96 -0.90
C LEU A 43 3.02 7.06 -0.39
N SER A 44 3.49 8.31 -0.35
CA SER A 44 2.72 9.48 0.13
C SER A 44 2.19 10.38 -1.00
N SER A 45 2.54 10.09 -2.24
CA SER A 45 2.27 10.98 -3.37
C SER A 45 0.83 10.85 -3.89
N SER A 46 0.18 11.99 -4.17
CA SER A 46 -1.21 12.03 -4.69
C SER A 46 -1.33 11.65 -6.17
N ASN A 47 -0.22 11.67 -6.91
CA ASN A 47 -0.19 11.42 -8.34
C ASN A 47 -0.06 9.94 -8.72
N TYR A 48 0.23 9.06 -7.75
CA TYR A 48 0.43 7.63 -8.00
C TYR A 48 -0.48 6.79 -7.10
N ASN A 49 -1.27 5.89 -7.69
CA ASN A 49 -2.06 4.93 -6.94
C ASN A 49 -1.21 3.68 -6.69
N ILE A 50 -0.80 3.47 -5.44
CA ILE A 50 0.05 2.34 -5.06
C ILE A 50 -0.84 1.26 -4.44
N THR A 51 -0.88 0.10 -5.09
CA THR A 51 -1.58 -1.09 -4.59
C THR A 51 -0.56 -2.01 -3.93
N GLU A 52 -0.65 -2.19 -2.62
CA GLU A 52 0.16 -3.19 -1.91
C GLU A 52 -0.29 -4.60 -2.29
N VAL A 53 0.60 -5.40 -2.86
CA VAL A 53 0.34 -6.80 -3.20
C VAL A 53 1.10 -7.69 -2.23
N VAL A 54 0.43 -8.17 -1.19
CA VAL A 54 0.99 -9.15 -0.26
C VAL A 54 1.00 -10.52 -0.94
N ARG A 55 2.15 -10.92 -1.51
CA ARG A 55 2.34 -12.28 -2.02
C ARG A 55 2.69 -13.23 -0.88
N ALA A 56 1.68 -13.72 -0.19
CA ALA A 56 1.86 -14.77 0.81
C ALA A 56 1.71 -16.16 0.13
N PRO A 57 2.54 -17.18 0.46
CA PRO A 57 2.41 -18.54 -0.07
C PRO A 57 1.03 -19.15 0.20
N ALA A 58 0.61 -20.11 -0.65
CA ALA A 58 -0.66 -20.81 -0.48
C ALA A 58 -0.76 -21.45 0.91
N GLY A 59 -1.81 -21.12 1.66
CA GLY A 59 -2.01 -21.53 3.05
C GLY A 59 -1.65 -20.45 4.10
N SER A 60 -1.01 -19.36 3.69
CA SER A 60 -0.77 -18.21 4.56
C SER A 60 -2.02 -17.34 4.67
N ARG A 61 -2.33 -16.92 5.89
CA ARG A 61 -3.42 -15.99 6.20
C ARG A 61 -2.78 -14.70 6.67
N VAL A 62 -3.10 -13.60 6.00
CA VAL A 62 -2.74 -12.26 6.49
C VAL A 62 -3.71 -11.93 7.63
N GLU A 63 -3.35 -12.32 8.84
CA GLU A 63 -4.11 -11.95 10.02
C GLU A 63 -3.77 -10.48 10.33
N LYS A 64 -4.79 -9.61 10.27
CA LYS A 64 -4.67 -8.30 10.91
C LYS A 64 -4.40 -8.59 12.38
N VAL A 65 -3.18 -8.35 12.83
CA VAL A 65 -2.87 -8.36 14.26
C VAL A 65 -3.73 -7.24 14.84
N ALA A 66 -4.90 -7.60 15.36
CA ALA A 66 -5.66 -6.73 16.21
C ALA A 66 -4.66 -6.37 17.30
N GLN A 67 -4.27 -5.10 17.38
CA GLN A 67 -3.48 -4.63 18.49
C GLN A 67 -4.31 -4.96 19.72
N GLN A 68 -3.95 -6.05 20.41
CA GLN A 68 -4.60 -6.43 21.64
C GLN A 68 -4.20 -5.33 22.60
N ILE A 69 -5.11 -4.37 22.79
CA ILE A 69 -4.97 -3.31 23.77
C ILE A 69 -5.02 -4.04 25.11
N VAL A 70 -3.84 -4.42 25.62
CA VAL A 70 -3.72 -4.93 26.98
C VAL A 70 -3.99 -3.74 27.87
N ALA A 71 -5.22 -3.64 28.37
CA ALA A 71 -5.63 -2.55 29.25
C ALA A 71 -4.67 -2.52 30.45
N PRO A 72 -3.93 -1.42 30.66
CA PRO A 72 -3.05 -1.32 31.81
C PRO A 72 -3.92 -1.35 33.07
N VAL A 73 -3.51 -2.17 34.03
CA VAL A 73 -4.08 -2.11 35.37
C VAL A 73 -3.55 -0.84 36.04
N ALA A 74 -4.39 -0.22 36.86
CA ALA A 74 -4.02 0.99 37.61
C ALA A 74 -2.62 0.82 38.24
N GLY A 75 -1.70 1.73 37.90
CA GLY A 75 -0.30 1.68 38.34
C GLY A 75 0.75 1.40 37.26
N GLY A 76 0.39 1.28 35.98
CA GLY A 76 1.37 1.17 34.89
C GLY A 76 1.92 -0.24 34.64
N TYR A 77 1.18 -1.26 35.08
CA TYR A 77 1.49 -2.67 34.85
C TYR A 77 0.44 -3.33 33.96
N ILE A 78 0.86 -4.28 33.13
CA ILE A 78 -0.03 -5.19 32.41
C ILE A 78 -0.12 -6.53 33.15
N ARG A 79 -1.33 -7.14 33.13
CA ARG A 79 -1.54 -8.49 33.64
C ARG A 79 -1.33 -9.49 32.52
N GLN A 80 -0.41 -10.42 32.69
CA GLN A 80 -0.22 -11.56 31.80
C GLN A 80 -0.46 -12.86 32.57
N THR A 81 -1.44 -13.65 32.12
CA THR A 81 -1.64 -15.00 32.65
C THR A 81 -0.62 -15.93 32.00
N LEU A 82 0.22 -16.56 32.82
CA LEU A 82 1.23 -17.52 32.37
C LEU A 82 0.58 -18.88 32.06
N PRO A 83 1.26 -19.76 31.29
CA PRO A 83 0.75 -21.09 30.96
C PRO A 83 0.47 -21.98 32.18
N ASP A 84 1.03 -21.65 33.34
CA ASP A 84 0.82 -22.31 34.63
C ASP A 84 -0.37 -21.75 35.44
N GLY A 85 -1.11 -20.78 34.87
CA GLY A 85 -2.26 -20.13 35.50
C GLY A 85 -1.92 -19.00 36.47
N ARG A 86 -0.63 -18.69 36.69
CA ARG A 86 -0.22 -17.56 37.53
C ARG A 86 -0.37 -16.23 36.78
N VAL A 87 -0.55 -15.13 37.50
CA VAL A 87 -0.66 -13.78 36.92
C VAL A 87 0.64 -13.03 37.19
N ALA A 88 1.37 -12.69 36.12
CA ALA A 88 2.52 -11.79 36.19
C ALA A 88 2.09 -10.35 35.94
N LEU A 89 2.68 -9.42 36.69
CA LEU A 89 2.59 -7.99 36.45
C LEU A 89 3.86 -7.54 35.75
N ILE A 90 3.73 -7.05 34.51
CA ILE A 90 4.86 -6.58 33.71
C ILE A 90 4.74 -5.06 33.58
N PRO A 91 5.80 -4.28 33.89
CA PRO A 91 5.73 -2.84 33.73
C PRO A 91 5.59 -2.48 32.24
N VAL A 92 4.67 -1.57 31.91
CA VAL A 92 4.41 -1.15 30.52
C VAL A 92 5.69 -0.65 29.82
N ALA A 93 6.63 -0.07 30.58
CA ALA A 93 7.91 0.42 30.07
C ALA A 93 8.84 -0.69 29.53
N SER A 94 8.66 -1.96 29.92
CA SER A 94 9.50 -3.06 29.47
C SER A 94 8.93 -3.82 28.26
N VAL A 95 7.76 -3.43 27.75
CA VAL A 95 7.11 -4.09 26.61
C VAL A 95 7.39 -3.30 25.33
N PRO A 96 8.06 -3.88 24.32
CA PRO A 96 8.22 -3.25 23.02
C PRO A 96 6.86 -2.99 22.39
N GLN A 97 6.48 -1.71 22.23
CA GLN A 97 5.20 -1.37 21.62
C GLN A 97 5.29 -1.54 20.09
N PRO A 98 4.34 -2.26 19.45
CA PRO A 98 4.30 -2.35 18.00
C PRO A 98 3.99 -0.97 17.40
N ILE A 99 4.78 -0.58 16.40
CA ILE A 99 4.67 0.69 15.67
C ILE A 99 3.25 0.83 15.10
N LYS A 100 2.59 1.94 15.46
CA LYS A 100 1.20 2.25 15.11
C LYS A 100 1.05 2.33 13.59
N SER A 101 0.47 1.30 12.99
CA SER A 101 0.17 1.27 11.55
C SER A 101 -1.20 1.93 11.33
N TYR A 102 -1.24 3.05 10.61
CA TYR A 102 -2.49 3.75 10.31
C TYR A 102 -3.36 2.89 9.37
N PRO A 103 -4.66 2.71 9.65
CA PRO A 103 -5.52 1.85 8.85
C PRO A 103 -5.91 2.53 7.53
N ASN A 104 -5.59 1.91 6.40
CA ASN A 104 -6.17 2.22 5.10
C ASN A 104 -7.33 1.24 4.82
N PRO A 105 -8.58 1.69 4.60
CA PRO A 105 -9.71 0.81 4.36
C PRO A 105 -9.81 0.49 2.86
N THR A 106 -9.39 -0.68 2.43
CA THR A 106 -9.86 -1.22 1.15
C THR A 106 -10.25 -2.68 1.35
N HIS A 107 -11.56 -2.88 1.41
CA HIS A 107 -12.26 -4.13 1.67
C HIS A 107 -12.65 -4.74 0.31
N THR A 108 -12.21 -5.97 0.02
CA THR A 108 -12.76 -6.74 -1.11
C THR A 108 -13.65 -7.84 -0.58
N THR A 109 -14.96 -7.68 -0.79
CA THR A 109 -15.99 -8.69 -0.56
C THR A 109 -15.82 -9.79 -1.62
N GLN A 110 -15.35 -10.98 -1.23
CA GLN A 110 -15.46 -12.18 -2.06
C GLN A 110 -16.64 -13.00 -1.53
N LEU A 111 -17.79 -12.89 -2.20
CA LEU A 111 -18.91 -13.81 -2.01
C LEU A 111 -18.57 -15.13 -2.71
N GLN A 112 -18.14 -16.11 -1.91
CA GLN A 112 -17.97 -17.50 -2.31
C GLN A 112 -19.37 -18.12 -2.55
N GLN A 113 -19.92 -17.99 -3.75
CA GLN A 113 -21.04 -18.83 -4.20
C GLN A 113 -20.48 -20.18 -4.68
N GLY A 114 -20.59 -21.21 -3.84
CA GLY A 114 -20.46 -22.61 -4.25
C GLY A 114 -21.85 -23.22 -4.52
N PRO A 115 -21.98 -24.14 -5.50
CA PRO A 115 -23.27 -24.73 -5.83
C PRO A 115 -23.71 -25.69 -4.73
N LYS A 116 -24.93 -25.54 -4.21
CA LYS A 116 -25.58 -26.60 -3.43
C LYS A 116 -26.22 -27.59 -4.40
N ILE A 117 -25.71 -28.81 -4.39
CA ILE A 117 -26.37 -29.98 -4.96
C ILE A 117 -27.08 -30.64 -3.77
N GLU A 118 -28.40 -30.50 -3.70
CA GLU A 118 -29.33 -31.49 -3.12
C GLU A 118 -30.76 -31.16 -3.57
#